data_AF-A0A069NE14-F1
#
_entry.id   AF-A0A069NE14-F1
#
_cell.length_a   1.000
_cell.length_b   1.000
_cell.length_c   1.000
_cell.angle_alpha   90.00
_cell.angle_beta   90.00
_cell.angle_gamma   90.00
#
_symmetry.space_group_name_H-M   'P 1'
#
loop_
_entity.id
_entity.type
_entity.pdbx_description
1 polymer ?
#
loop_
_entity_poly.entity_id
_entity_poly.type
_entity_poly.pdbx_seq_one_letter_code
_entity_poly.pdbx_strand_id
1 'polypeptide(L)'
;MTSIQPGISPLRQRMTDDMRMRQLSPRTQANYLRIVREFARYLKRSPDTATVEDLRNYQLYLVDRGTSPISLNAAITGLKFFFDITLQKPELMARMQPVRVPRVLPVILSPDEVRRLIAATGNLKHQTALSLAYGTGLRAGE
;
A
#
# COMPACT_ATOMS: atom_id res chain seq x y z
N MET A 1 13.18 -25.76 -1.97
CA MET A 1 14.45 -25.05 -2.20
C MET A 1 14.12 -23.65 -2.70
N THR A 2 14.15 -22.66 -1.82
CA THR A 2 13.91 -21.26 -2.19
C THR A 2 15.11 -20.78 -3.00
N SER A 3 14.95 -20.58 -4.31
CA SER A 3 16.04 -20.00 -5.11
C SER A 3 16.26 -18.56 -4.63
N ILE A 4 17.43 -18.32 -4.04
CA ILE A 4 17.88 -16.97 -3.74
C ILE A 4 18.12 -16.31 -5.10
N GLN A 5 17.21 -15.42 -5.53
CA GLN A 5 17.46 -14.65 -6.74
C GLN A 5 18.66 -13.72 -6.50
N PRO A 6 19.67 -13.71 -7.39
CA PRO A 6 20.85 -12.88 -7.22
C PRO A 6 20.46 -11.39 -7.12
N GLY A 7 20.90 -10.73 -6.04
CA GLY A 7 20.59 -9.32 -5.74
C GLY A 7 19.47 -9.07 -4.72
N ILE A 8 18.79 -10.10 -4.21
CA ILE A 8 17.78 -9.99 -3.16
C ILE A 8 18.39 -10.31 -1.79
N SER A 9 18.21 -9.42 -0.80
CA SER A 9 18.69 -9.68 0.56
C SER A 9 17.93 -10.85 1.21
N PRO A 10 18.57 -11.65 2.09
CA PRO A 10 17.90 -12.75 2.78
C PRO A 10 16.64 -12.31 3.52
N LEU A 11 16.68 -11.13 4.14
CA LEU A 11 15.55 -10.53 4.84
C LEU A 11 14.37 -10.22 3.90
N ARG A 12 14.64 -9.72 2.70
CA ARG A 12 13.61 -9.48 1.69
C ARG A 12 13.02 -10.79 1.15
N GLN A 13 13.85 -11.81 0.96
CA GLN A 13 13.37 -13.12 0.53
C GLN A 13 12.43 -13.73 1.57
N ARG A 14 12.82 -13.71 2.86
CA ARG A 14 11.97 -14.18 3.97
C ARG A 14 10.60 -13.51 3.97
N MET A 15 10.57 -12.18 3.90
CA MET A 15 9.30 -11.43 3.85
C MET A 15 8.46 -11.82 2.62
N THR A 16 9.10 -12.06 1.47
CA THR A 16 8.42 -12.48 0.24
C THR A 16 7.78 -13.86 0.42
N ASP A 17 8.50 -14.79 1.04
CA ASP A 17 7.99 -16.14 1.34
C ASP A 17 6.83 -16.08 2.36
N ASP A 18 6.94 -15.25 3.41
CA ASP A 18 5.87 -15.03 4.39
C ASP A 18 4.57 -14.53 3.75
N MET A 19 4.68 -13.60 2.80
CA MET A 19 3.51 -13.10 2.06
C MET A 19 2.96 -14.13 1.07
N ARG A 20 3.83 -14.94 0.44
CA ARG A 20 3.42 -16.03 -0.46
C ARG A 20 2.67 -17.12 0.28
N MET A 21 3.15 -17.53 1.46
CA MET A 21 2.47 -18.51 2.32
C MET A 21 1.05 -18.07 2.69
N ARG A 22 0.85 -16.75 2.82
CA ARG A 22 -0.45 -16.13 3.11
C ARG A 22 -1.29 -15.79 1.87
N GLN A 23 -0.82 -16.18 0.68
CA GLN A 23 -1.49 -15.93 -0.60
C GLN A 23 -1.83 -14.44 -0.84
N LEU A 24 -0.98 -13.52 -0.36
CA LEU A 24 -1.19 -12.09 -0.61
C LEU A 24 -1.06 -11.78 -2.10
N SER A 25 -1.92 -10.89 -2.62
CA SER A 25 -1.87 -10.49 -4.02
C SER A 25 -0.49 -9.92 -4.41
N PRO A 26 -0.04 -10.07 -5.66
CA PRO A 26 1.24 -9.50 -6.11
C PRO A 26 1.34 -7.98 -5.85
N ARG A 27 0.22 -7.26 -5.99
CA ARG A 27 0.15 -5.82 -5.70
C ARG A 27 0.38 -5.53 -4.21
N THR A 28 -0.21 -6.32 -3.31
CA THR A 28 0.01 -6.20 -1.87
C THR A 28 1.46 -6.49 -1.51
N GLN A 29 2.05 -7.54 -2.09
CA GLN A 29 3.47 -7.89 -1.88
C GLN A 29 4.39 -6.75 -2.28
N ALA A 30 4.21 -6.20 -3.49
CA ALA A 30 5.00 -5.08 -3.99
C ALA A 30 4.87 -3.84 -3.09
N ASN A 31 3.66 -3.55 -2.61
CA ASN A 31 3.40 -2.43 -1.71
C ASN A 31 4.12 -2.59 -0.35
N TYR A 32 4.04 -3.77 0.27
CA TYR A 32 4.70 -4.01 1.56
C TYR A 32 6.23 -3.96 1.43
N LEU A 33 6.80 -4.56 0.37
CA LEU A 33 8.23 -4.45 0.09
C LEU A 33 8.68 -3.00 -0.15
N ARG A 34 7.83 -2.18 -0.80
CA ARG A 34 8.13 -0.75 -1.00
C ARG A 34 8.15 -0.01 0.34
N ILE A 35 7.17 -0.26 1.21
CA ILE A 35 7.08 0.35 2.54
C ILE A 35 8.33 0.05 3.37
N VAL A 36 8.73 -1.23 3.46
CA VAL A 36 9.94 -1.62 4.21
C VAL A 36 11.20 -1.02 3.61
N ARG A 37 11.28 -0.91 2.29
CA ARG A 37 12.40 -0.26 1.59
C ARG A 37 12.48 1.24 1.88
N GLU A 38 11.35 1.94 1.91
CA GLU A 38 11.29 3.37 2.26
C GLU A 38 11.70 3.59 3.72
N PHE A 39 11.28 2.71 4.62
CA PHE A 39 11.71 2.72 6.01
C PHE A 39 13.21 2.45 6.17
N ALA A 40 13.76 1.45 5.47
CA ALA A 40 15.20 1.18 5.47
C ALA A 40 16.02 2.36 4.93
N ARG A 41 15.51 3.07 3.90
CA ARG A 41 16.14 4.31 3.40
C ARG A 41 16.14 5.43 4.43
N TYR A 42 15.07 5.58 5.20
CA TYR A 42 15.02 6.53 6.31
C TYR A 42 16.06 6.18 7.39
N LEU A 43 16.14 4.91 7.78
CA LEU A 43 17.09 4.45 8.81
C LEU A 43 18.54 4.47 8.34
N LYS A 44 18.80 4.38 7.03
CA LYS A 44 20.13 4.21 6.42
C LYS A 44 20.89 2.96 6.91
N ARG A 45 20.14 1.98 7.44
CA ARG A 45 20.63 0.67 7.92
C ARG A 45 19.54 -0.37 7.73
N SER A 46 19.89 -1.62 8.03
CA SER A 46 18.94 -2.74 7.86
C SER A 46 17.72 -2.57 8.79
N PRO A 47 16.49 -2.73 8.28
CA PRO A 47 15.26 -2.41 9.03
C PRO A 47 14.96 -3.35 10.20
N ASP A 48 15.61 -4.52 10.25
CA ASP A 48 15.55 -5.47 11.37
C ASP A 48 16.31 -5.02 12.62
N THR A 49 17.16 -3.99 12.49
CA THR A 49 17.89 -3.38 13.61
C THR A 49 17.10 -2.25 14.29
N ALA A 50 15.90 -1.93 13.80
CA ALA A 50 15.11 -0.81 14.31
C ALA A 50 14.64 -1.02 15.76
N THR A 51 14.54 0.07 16.49
CA THR A 51 13.99 0.15 17.85
C THR A 51 12.56 0.70 17.83
N VAL A 52 11.90 0.64 18.99
CA VAL A 52 10.59 1.26 19.19
C VAL A 52 10.64 2.77 18.87
N GLU A 53 11.71 3.46 19.26
CA GLU A 53 11.87 4.89 18.99
C GLU A 53 12.11 5.20 17.52
N ASP A 54 12.84 4.34 16.80
CA ASP A 54 13.02 4.49 15.36
C ASP A 54 11.66 4.47 14.62
N LEU A 55 10.74 3.60 15.03
CA LEU A 55 9.41 3.49 14.44
C LEU A 55 8.52 4.69 14.78
N ARG A 56 8.58 5.16 16.02
CA ARG A 56 7.91 6.41 16.45
C ARG A 56 8.43 7.60 15.65
N ASN A 57 9.74 7.74 15.54
CA ASN A 57 10.38 8.84 14.80
C ASN A 57 10.10 8.77 13.30
N TYR A 58 10.03 7.56 12.73
CA TYR A 58 9.62 7.40 11.34
C TYR A 58 8.17 7.82 11.10
N GLN A 59 7.26 7.51 12.01
CA GLN A 59 5.89 7.99 11.91
C GLN A 59 5.82 9.53 11.96
N LEU A 60 6.54 10.17 12.90
CA LEU A 60 6.63 11.63 12.98
C LEU A 60 7.20 12.21 11.68
N TYR A 61 8.27 11.62 11.14
CA TYR A 61 8.85 12.00 9.86
C TYR A 61 7.88 11.88 8.67
N LEU A 62 6.93 10.93 8.70
CA LEU A 62 5.87 10.85 7.68
C LEU A 62 4.85 11.97 7.85
N VAL A 63 4.48 12.30 9.10
CA VAL A 63 3.56 13.40 9.43
C VAL A 63 4.16 14.74 9.00
N ASP A 64 5.42 15.01 9.35
CA ASP A 64 6.10 16.28 9.06
C ASP A 64 6.27 16.53 7.55
N ARG A 65 6.33 15.45 6.75
CA ARG A 65 6.36 15.52 5.28
C ARG A 65 4.99 15.69 4.63
N GLY A 66 3.92 15.81 5.42
CA GLY A 66 2.56 15.94 4.89
C GLY A 66 2.01 14.65 4.27
N THR A 67 2.48 13.48 4.71
CA THR A 67 1.96 12.19 4.22
C THR A 67 0.46 12.08 4.54
N SER A 68 -0.35 11.71 3.55
CA SER A 68 -1.80 11.57 3.78
C SER A 68 -2.11 10.52 4.86
N PRO A 69 -3.20 10.66 5.63
CA PRO A 69 -3.60 9.66 6.62
C PRO A 69 -3.75 8.25 6.05
N ILE A 70 -4.22 8.12 4.80
CA ILE A 70 -4.35 6.83 4.10
C ILE A 70 -2.97 6.22 3.85
N SER A 71 -2.03 7.00 3.32
CA SER A 71 -0.67 6.56 3.04
C SER A 71 0.10 6.22 4.32
N LEU A 72 -0.10 6.98 5.39
CA LEU A 72 0.48 6.74 6.70
C LEU A 72 -0.01 5.41 7.28
N ASN A 73 -1.33 5.17 7.24
CA ASN A 73 -1.89 3.90 7.69
C ASN A 73 -1.41 2.71 6.84
N ALA A 74 -1.27 2.88 5.53
CA ALA A 74 -0.69 1.86 4.67
C ALA A 74 0.76 1.53 5.07
N ALA A 75 1.57 2.55 5.38
CA ALA A 75 2.93 2.36 5.88
C ALA A 75 2.94 1.60 7.22
N ILE A 76 2.07 1.97 8.16
CA ILE A 76 1.92 1.25 9.44
C ILE A 76 1.54 -0.21 9.20
N THR A 77 0.59 -0.51 8.30
CA THR A 77 0.19 -1.89 8.01
C THR A 77 1.33 -2.70 7.39
N GLY A 78 2.10 -2.13 6.45
CA GLY A 78 3.25 -2.82 5.86
C GLY A 78 4.36 -3.08 6.87
N LEU A 79 4.65 -2.11 7.74
CA LEU A 79 5.62 -2.28 8.83
C LEU A 79 5.12 -3.29 9.88
N LYS A 80 3.83 -3.25 10.22
CA LYS A 80 3.21 -4.23 11.12
C LYS A 80 3.40 -5.64 10.60
N PHE A 81 3.15 -5.89 9.31
CA PHE A 81 3.41 -7.20 8.72
C PHE A 81 4.88 -7.61 8.87
N PHE A 82 5.79 -6.70 8.55
CA PHE A 82 7.22 -6.97 8.63
C PHE A 82 7.69 -7.29 10.07
N PHE A 83 7.27 -6.50 11.07
CA PHE A 83 7.67 -6.71 12.46
C PHE A 83 6.94 -7.88 13.12
N ASP A 84 5.62 -8.00 12.94
CA ASP A 84 4.82 -9.05 13.59
C ASP A 84 5.08 -10.43 12.97
N ILE A 85 5.14 -10.51 11.64
CA ILE A 85 5.18 -11.79 10.92
C ILE A 85 6.60 -12.18 10.56
N THR A 86 7.32 -11.29 9.87
CA THR A 86 8.67 -11.62 9.36
C THR A 86 9.72 -11.61 10.45
N LEU A 87 9.70 -10.65 11.36
CA LEU A 87 10.67 -10.55 12.45
C LEU A 87 10.21 -11.18 13.77
N GLN A 88 8.92 -11.45 13.94
CA GLN A 88 8.34 -11.96 15.18
C GLN A 88 8.64 -11.06 16.39
N LYS A 89 8.62 -9.73 16.17
CA LYS A 89 8.87 -8.68 17.17
C LYS A 89 7.73 -7.65 17.20
N PRO A 90 6.49 -8.07 17.54
CA PRO A 90 5.34 -7.18 17.55
C PRO A 90 5.46 -6.03 18.56
N GLU A 91 6.25 -6.21 19.62
CA GLU A 91 6.52 -5.20 20.65
C GLU A 91 7.16 -3.91 20.09
N LEU A 92 7.87 -4.00 18.95
CA LEU A 92 8.48 -2.83 18.32
C LEU A 92 7.43 -1.84 17.80
N MET A 93 6.24 -2.33 17.43
CA MET A 93 5.14 -1.50 16.92
C MET A 93 4.38 -0.73 18.01
N ALA A 94 4.70 -0.93 19.30
CA ALA A 94 3.90 -0.42 20.43
C ALA A 94 3.67 1.10 20.45
N ARG A 95 4.60 1.88 19.87
CA ARG A 95 4.51 3.36 19.84
C ARG A 95 4.01 3.92 18.51
N MET A 96 3.77 3.09 17.49
CA MET A 96 3.12 3.55 16.25
C MET A 96 1.60 3.57 16.43
N GLN A 97 0.96 4.62 15.93
CA GLN A 97 -0.47 4.85 16.12
C GLN A 97 -1.17 5.11 14.79
N PRO A 98 -2.13 4.28 14.35
CA PRO A 98 -2.89 4.56 13.15
C PRO A 98 -3.68 5.86 13.30
N VAL A 99 -3.81 6.60 12.20
CA VAL A 99 -4.54 7.87 12.17
C VAL A 99 -5.96 7.63 11.67
N ARG A 100 -6.94 8.27 12.32
CA ARG A 100 -8.33 8.22 11.85
C ARG A 100 -8.44 8.87 10.47
N VAL A 101 -8.96 8.12 9.51
CA VAL A 101 -9.33 8.64 8.18
C VAL A 101 -10.82 8.97 8.20
N PRO A 102 -11.24 10.23 8.04
CA PRO A 102 -12.64 10.58 7.90
C PRO A 102 -13.23 9.86 6.68
N ARG A 103 -14.38 9.20 6.86
CA ARG A 103 -15.16 8.66 5.74
C ARG A 103 -16.03 9.78 5.21
N VAL A 104 -15.66 10.33 4.06
CA VAL A 104 -16.50 11.28 3.31
C VAL A 104 -17.31 10.52 2.28
N LEU A 105 -18.53 10.98 2.02
CA LEU A 105 -19.32 10.46 0.92
C LEU A 105 -18.63 10.86 -0.40
N PRO A 106 -18.36 9.91 -1.31
CA PRO A 106 -17.84 10.25 -2.62
C PRO A 106 -18.82 11.17 -3.34
N VAL A 107 -18.29 12.18 -4.03
CA VAL A 107 -19.10 12.93 -5.00
C VAL A 107 -19.38 11.99 -6.17
N ILE A 108 -20.66 11.76 -6.43
CA ILE A 108 -21.11 10.94 -7.57
C ILE A 108 -21.61 11.83 -8.69
N LEU A 109 -21.38 11.41 -9.93
CA LEU A 109 -21.88 12.11 -11.11
C LEU A 109 -23.38 11.86 -11.27
N SER A 110 -24.13 12.91 -11.58
CA SER A 110 -25.51 12.82 -12.05
C SER A 110 -25.59 12.15 -13.42
N PRO A 111 -26.75 11.58 -13.82
CA PRO A 111 -26.92 10.98 -15.14
C PRO A 111 -26.54 11.90 -16.30
N ASP A 112 -26.78 13.22 -16.18
CA ASP A 112 -26.40 14.18 -17.22
C ASP A 112 -24.90 14.45 -17.26
N GLU A 113 -24.22 14.48 -16.11
CA GLU A 113 -22.75 14.55 -16.06
C GLU A 113 -22.12 13.30 -16.65
N VAL A 114 -22.68 12.11 -16.38
CA VAL A 114 -22.20 10.86 -16.99
C VAL A 114 -22.40 10.88 -18.50
N ARG A 115 -23.56 11.33 -19.00
CA ARG A 115 -23.79 11.47 -20.46
C ARG A 115 -22.78 12.41 -21.10
N ARG A 116 -22.52 13.56 -20.49
CA ARG A 116 -21.50 14.51 -20.97
C ARG A 116 -20.10 13.89 -20.96
N LEU A 117 -19.75 13.16 -19.90
CA LEU A 117 -18.47 12.46 -19.79
C LEU A 117 -18.27 11.43 -20.91
N ILE A 118 -19.29 10.59 -21.16
CA ILE A 118 -19.24 9.58 -22.23
C ILE A 118 -19.17 10.25 -23.61
N ALA A 119 -19.96 11.30 -23.85
CA ALA A 119 -19.95 12.03 -25.11
C ALA A 119 -18.61 12.77 -25.38
N ALA A 120 -17.90 13.16 -24.33
CA ALA A 120 -16.61 13.85 -24.45
C ALA A 120 -15.43 12.94 -24.83
N THR A 121 -15.62 11.61 -24.93
CA THR A 121 -14.54 10.71 -25.32
C THR A 121 -14.17 10.87 -26.80
N GLY A 122 -12.88 10.98 -27.09
CA GLY A 122 -12.38 11.20 -28.46
C GLY A 122 -12.33 9.96 -29.36
N ASN A 123 -12.75 8.78 -28.89
CA ASN A 123 -12.81 7.57 -29.73
C ASN A 123 -13.87 6.57 -29.25
N LEU A 124 -14.32 5.73 -30.18
CA LEU A 124 -15.36 4.72 -29.95
C LEU A 124 -14.98 3.69 -28.87
N LYS A 125 -13.69 3.32 -28.77
CA LYS A 125 -13.21 2.35 -27.78
C LYS A 125 -13.49 2.83 -26.35
N HIS A 126 -13.16 4.08 -26.02
CA HIS A 126 -13.38 4.64 -24.69
C HIS A 126 -14.87 4.90 -24.43
N GLN A 127 -15.60 5.34 -25.45
CA GLN A 127 -17.05 5.54 -25.34
C GLN A 127 -17.76 4.24 -24.95
N THR A 128 -17.47 3.14 -25.65
CA THR A 128 -18.02 1.81 -25.37
C THR A 128 -17.60 1.33 -23.98
N ALA A 129 -16.33 1.48 -23.61
CA ALA A 129 -15.85 1.06 -22.29
C ALA A 129 -16.56 1.78 -21.14
N LEU A 130 -16.71 3.11 -21.22
CA LEU A 130 -17.42 3.88 -20.18
C LEU A 130 -18.92 3.57 -20.15
N SER A 131 -19.53 3.38 -21.31
CA SER A 131 -20.96 3.04 -21.41
C SER A 131 -21.25 1.68 -20.80
N LEU A 132 -20.39 0.69 -21.08
CA LEU A 132 -20.47 -0.64 -20.48
C LEU A 132 -20.27 -0.56 -18.97
N ALA A 133 -19.19 0.07 -18.51
CA ALA A 133 -18.92 0.22 -17.08
C ALA A 133 -20.06 0.89 -16.32
N TYR A 134 -20.68 1.93 -16.89
CA TYR A 134 -21.84 2.60 -16.28
C TYR A 134 -23.09 1.71 -16.28
N GLY A 135 -23.37 1.01 -17.39
CA GLY A 135 -24.56 0.17 -17.54
C GLY A 135 -24.51 -1.13 -16.73
N THR A 136 -23.31 -1.68 -16.48
CA THR A 136 -23.14 -2.99 -15.83
C THR A 136 -22.45 -2.93 -14.47
N GLY A 137 -21.87 -1.78 -14.09
CA GLY A 137 -21.17 -1.61 -12.81
C GLY A 137 -19.83 -2.34 -12.73
N LEU A 138 -19.23 -2.72 -13.86
CA LEU A 138 -17.93 -3.40 -13.91
C LEU A 138 -16.80 -2.51 -13.37
N ARG A 139 -15.85 -3.14 -12.68
CA ARG A 139 -14.59 -2.50 -12.30
C ARG A 139 -13.70 -2.35 -13.52
N ALA A 140 -12.80 -1.36 -13.50
CA ALA A 140 -11.89 -1.09 -14.61
C ALA A 140 -10.91 -2.23 -14.98
N GLY A 141 -10.79 -3.26 -14.13
CA GLY A 141 -9.92 -4.43 -14.38
C GLY A 141 -10.68 -5.73 -14.68
N GLU A 142 -12.02 -5.68 -14.70
CA GLU A 142 -12.91 -6.76 -15.15
C GLU A 142 -13.18 -6.57 -16.65
#